data_AF-A0A5B6WT15-F1
#
_entry.id   AF-A0A5B6WT15-F1
#
_cell.length_a   1.000
_cell.length_b   1.000
_cell.length_c   1.000
_cell.angle_alpha   90.00
_cell.angle_beta   90.00
_cell.angle_gamma   90.00
#
_symmetry.space_group_name_H-M   'P 1'
#
loop_
_entity.id
_entity.type
_entity.pdbx_description
1 polymer ?
#
loop_
_entity_poly.entity_id
_entity_poly.type
_entity_poly.pdbx_seq_one_letter_code
_entity_poly.pdbx_strand_id
1 'polypeptide(L)'
;MAPHEALYGRKCRTLLYWTELSEKKIHRVDLIRETGDKVKIIHNSLKITSNRQKSDKVFLKVSPWKKIPRFGRKGKLSPLFIGPYEIIERIGPVIYWLVLPLELEKIHNVFHVSMLRGYRSDPSHVIYPAEIEIQPDMTYNEELIRILARKVKELRNKSIGLVKVLWQRHGVEEATWETEEAMRKQYPNLFSVRFSRTKIPKGGEL
;
A
#
# COMPACT_ATOMS: atom_id res chain seq x y z
N MET A 1 31.30 -29.01 13.05
CA MET A 1 31.56 -30.23 13.84
C MET A 1 31.33 -29.90 15.30
N ALA A 2 30.54 -30.67 16.04
CA ALA A 2 30.19 -30.33 17.42
C ALA A 2 31.29 -30.78 18.41
N PRO A 3 31.55 -30.06 19.51
CA PRO A 3 32.69 -30.32 20.41
C PRO A 3 32.80 -31.76 20.95
N HIS A 4 31.67 -32.41 21.25
CA HIS A 4 31.64 -33.79 21.75
C HIS A 4 32.10 -34.83 20.71
N GLU A 5 31.80 -34.62 19.43
CA GLU A 5 32.23 -35.52 18.35
C GLU A 5 33.75 -35.53 18.22
N ALA A 6 34.39 -34.38 18.44
CA ALA A 6 35.85 -34.25 18.37
C ALA A 6 36.55 -34.93 19.57
N LEU A 7 35.96 -34.93 20.76
CA LEU A 7 36.57 -35.48 21.97
C LEU A 7 36.40 -37.00 22.11
N TYR A 8 35.25 -37.53 21.71
CA TYR A 8 34.90 -38.94 22.00
C TYR A 8 34.68 -39.78 20.73
N GLY A 9 34.82 -39.21 19.54
CA GLY A 9 34.64 -39.90 18.26
C GLY A 9 33.22 -40.45 18.06
N ARG A 10 32.24 -39.98 18.84
CA ARG A 10 30.84 -40.41 18.80
C ARG A 10 29.92 -39.19 18.78
N LYS A 11 28.79 -39.29 18.09
CA LYS A 11 27.75 -38.25 18.11
C LYS A 11 27.10 -38.18 19.49
N CYS A 12 26.78 -36.99 20.00
CA CYS A 12 26.04 -36.83 21.25
C CYS A 12 24.75 -37.64 21.20
N ARG A 13 24.52 -38.51 22.20
CA ARG A 13 23.21 -39.11 22.43
C ARG A 13 22.43 -38.21 23.39
N THR A 14 21.60 -37.32 22.85
CA THR A 14 20.62 -36.56 23.64
C THR A 14 19.51 -37.51 24.12
N LEU A 15 19.05 -37.35 25.35
CA LEU A 15 18.10 -38.23 26.08
C LEU A 15 16.66 -38.27 25.51
N LEU A 16 16.41 -37.68 24.33
CA LEU A 16 15.05 -37.46 23.81
C LEU A 16 14.54 -38.54 22.83
N TYR A 17 15.25 -39.64 22.61
CA TYR A 17 14.73 -40.66 21.70
C TYR A 17 15.22 -42.08 22.05
N TRP A 18 14.51 -42.71 22.97
CA TRP A 18 14.48 -44.17 23.10
C TRP A 18 13.15 -44.66 22.56
N THR A 19 13.16 -45.20 21.35
CA THR A 19 12.15 -46.19 20.94
C THR A 19 12.81 -47.15 19.97
N GLU A 20 12.86 -48.41 20.38
CA GLU A 20 13.38 -49.52 19.59
C GLU A 20 12.68 -49.59 18.23
N LEU A 21 13.50 -49.55 17.18
CA LEU A 21 13.09 -49.70 15.79
C LEU A 21 12.99 -51.19 15.46
N SER A 22 11.92 -51.80 15.95
CA SER A 22 11.47 -53.10 15.48
C SER A 22 10.05 -52.93 14.95
N GLU A 23 9.85 -53.26 13.67
CA GLU A 23 8.56 -53.36 12.96
C GLU A 23 7.75 -52.09 12.63
N LYS A 24 7.82 -51.00 13.40
CA LYS A 24 7.10 -49.73 13.05
C LYS A 24 7.63 -48.98 11.82
N LYS A 25 8.75 -49.42 11.24
CA LYS A 25 9.46 -48.68 10.19
C LYS A 25 8.77 -48.75 8.83
N ILE A 26 8.08 -49.86 8.52
CA ILE A 26 7.49 -50.09 7.19
C ILE A 26 6.18 -49.30 7.07
N HIS A 27 5.28 -49.43 8.04
CA HIS A 27 4.02 -48.66 8.09
C HIS A 27 4.24 -47.14 8.17
N ARG A 28 5.31 -46.68 8.84
CA ARG A 28 5.64 -45.26 8.95
C ARG A 28 6.10 -44.66 7.61
N VAL A 29 6.84 -45.40 6.79
CA VAL A 29 7.31 -44.93 5.48
C VAL A 29 6.15 -44.79 4.51
N ASP A 30 5.22 -45.74 4.52
CA ASP A 30 4.01 -45.68 3.70
C ASP A 30 3.09 -44.53 4.14
N LEU A 31 2.87 -44.34 5.45
CA LEU A 31 2.13 -43.19 5.98
C LEU A 31 2.80 -41.85 5.64
N ILE A 32 4.13 -41.77 5.68
CA ILE A 32 4.87 -40.56 5.27
C ILE A 32 4.70 -40.29 3.77
N ARG A 33 4.73 -41.34 2.93
CA ARG A 33 4.54 -41.23 1.49
C ARG A 33 3.12 -40.76 1.16
N GLU A 34 2.10 -41.38 1.77
CA GLU A 34 0.70 -40.96 1.64
C GLU A 34 0.46 -39.52 2.10
N THR A 35 1.09 -39.12 3.21
CA THR A 35 1.00 -37.74 3.70
C THR A 35 1.68 -36.78 2.72
N GLY A 36 2.83 -37.16 2.15
CA GLY A 36 3.52 -36.38 1.13
C GLY A 36 2.70 -36.20 -0.15
N ASP A 37 2.00 -37.24 -0.59
CA ASP A 37 1.15 -37.18 -1.77
C ASP A 37 -0.12 -36.34 -1.52
N LYS A 38 -0.74 -36.45 -0.34
CA LYS A 38 -1.82 -35.55 0.09
C LYS A 38 -1.36 -34.10 0.17
N VAL A 39 -0.17 -33.83 0.71
CA VAL A 39 0.41 -32.48 0.74
C VAL A 39 0.69 -31.95 -0.67
N LYS A 40 1.16 -32.78 -1.60
CA LYS A 40 1.30 -32.39 -3.02
C LYS A 40 -0.03 -32.03 -3.66
N ILE A 41 -1.09 -32.81 -3.39
CA ILE A 41 -2.45 -32.52 -3.89
C ILE A 41 -2.93 -31.18 -3.31
N ILE A 42 -2.75 -30.93 -2.01
CA ILE A 42 -3.11 -29.66 -1.37
C ILE A 42 -2.31 -28.51 -2.00
N HIS A 43 -0.99 -28.65 -2.16
CA HIS A 43 -0.15 -27.65 -2.80
C HIS A 43 -0.59 -27.35 -4.25
N ASN A 44 -0.92 -28.38 -5.03
CA ASN A 44 -1.41 -28.22 -6.39
C ASN A 44 -2.80 -27.57 -6.43
N SER A 45 -3.70 -27.96 -5.52
CA SER A 45 -5.02 -27.34 -5.41
C SER A 45 -4.92 -25.86 -5.02
N LEU A 46 -4.04 -25.50 -4.08
CA LEU A 46 -3.70 -24.12 -3.73
C LEU A 46 -3.13 -23.33 -4.92
N LYS A 47 -2.26 -23.95 -5.71
CA LYS A 47 -1.69 -23.35 -6.93
C LYS A 47 -2.77 -23.12 -8.01
N ILE A 48 -3.69 -24.07 -8.17
CA ILE A 48 -4.83 -23.95 -9.10
C ILE A 48 -5.81 -22.88 -8.63
N THR A 49 -6.16 -22.81 -7.34
CA THR A 49 -7.02 -21.74 -6.80
C THR A 49 -6.37 -20.37 -6.90
N SER A 50 -5.05 -20.28 -6.67
CA SER A 50 -4.28 -19.04 -6.87
C SER A 50 -4.28 -18.61 -8.32
N ASN A 51 -4.19 -19.55 -9.27
CA ASN A 51 -4.28 -19.25 -10.70
C ASN A 51 -5.71 -18.90 -11.16
N ARG A 52 -6.76 -19.52 -10.60
CA ARG A 52 -8.17 -19.21 -10.94
C ARG A 52 -8.64 -17.85 -10.45
N GLN A 53 -7.96 -17.24 -9.47
CA GLN A 53 -8.20 -15.86 -9.04
C GLN A 53 -7.38 -14.81 -9.82
N LYS A 54 -6.57 -15.22 -10.81
CA LYS A 54 -5.84 -14.26 -11.66
C LYS A 54 -6.79 -13.66 -12.70
N SER A 55 -7.46 -12.58 -12.33
CA SER A 55 -7.65 -11.53 -13.33
C SER A 55 -6.26 -10.97 -13.63
N ASP A 56 -5.80 -11.05 -14.88
CA ASP A 56 -4.48 -10.54 -15.32
C ASP A 56 -4.39 -9.00 -15.33
N LYS A 57 -5.13 -8.38 -14.42
CA LYS A 57 -5.18 -6.93 -14.23
C LYS A 57 -4.53 -6.55 -12.91
N VAL A 58 -3.82 -5.44 -12.92
CA VAL A 58 -3.13 -4.91 -11.75
C VAL A 58 -3.34 -3.41 -11.65
N PHE A 59 -3.41 -2.91 -10.42
CA PHE A 59 -3.33 -1.48 -10.18
C PHE A 59 -1.88 -1.02 -10.15
N LEU A 60 -1.64 0.13 -10.78
CA LEU A 60 -0.35 0.81 -10.72
C LEU A 60 -0.32 1.79 -9.56
N LYS A 61 0.73 1.71 -8.75
CA LYS A 61 0.99 2.61 -7.64
C LYS A 61 1.56 3.94 -8.14
N VAL A 62 0.95 5.04 -7.72
CA VAL A 62 1.43 6.40 -7.97
C VAL A 62 1.64 7.14 -6.66
N SER A 63 2.61 8.04 -6.65
CA SER A 63 2.94 8.82 -5.46
C SER A 63 2.40 10.24 -5.57
N PRO A 64 1.57 10.70 -4.61
CA PRO A 64 1.16 12.09 -4.58
C PRO A 64 2.36 13.00 -4.30
N TRP A 65 2.50 14.04 -5.12
CA TRP A 65 3.48 15.10 -4.97
C TRP A 65 2.83 16.29 -4.28
N LYS A 66 3.33 16.60 -3.09
CA LYS A 66 2.88 17.75 -2.32
C LYS A 66 3.77 18.95 -2.59
N LYS A 67 3.15 20.06 -2.99
CA LYS A 67 3.89 21.31 -3.26
C LYS A 67 4.40 22.01 -1.98
N ILE A 68 3.90 21.63 -0.80
CA ILE A 68 4.28 22.21 0.51
C ILE A 68 5.18 21.24 1.31
N PRO A 69 6.46 21.60 1.55
CA PRO A 69 7.33 20.85 2.45
C PRO A 69 6.90 21.03 3.92
N ARG A 70 6.95 19.96 4.73
CA ARG A 70 6.72 20.02 6.19
C ARG A 70 8.05 19.95 6.91
N PHE A 71 8.42 20.97 7.68
CA PHE A 71 9.64 20.96 8.51
C PHE A 71 10.91 20.52 7.74
N GLY A 72 11.08 21.02 6.51
CA GLY A 72 12.22 20.66 5.65
C GLY A 72 12.19 19.24 5.06
N ARG A 73 11.21 18.39 5.42
CA ARG A 73 10.97 17.08 4.80
C ARG A 73 9.69 17.11 3.96
N LYS A 74 9.78 16.63 2.73
CA LYS A 74 8.61 16.48 1.85
C LYS A 74 7.70 15.38 2.43
N GLY A 75 6.58 15.77 3.04
CA GLY A 75 5.61 14.82 3.60
C GLY A 75 4.78 14.19 2.48
N LYS A 76 4.91 12.88 2.26
CA LYS A 76 4.13 12.13 1.26
C LYS A 76 2.74 11.80 1.83
N LEU A 77 1.69 11.99 1.01
CA LEU A 77 0.36 11.42 1.29
C LEU A 77 0.40 9.91 1.00
N SER A 78 -0.67 9.19 1.35
CA SER A 78 -0.84 7.77 1.01
C SER A 78 -0.67 7.59 -0.51
N PRO A 79 0.14 6.63 -0.98
CA PRO A 79 0.21 6.32 -2.41
C PRO A 79 -1.17 5.91 -2.94
N LEU A 80 -1.52 6.41 -4.12
CA LEU A 80 -2.77 6.06 -4.79
C LEU A 80 -2.52 4.89 -5.75
N PHE A 81 -3.56 4.10 -6.00
CA PHE A 81 -3.54 3.02 -6.98
C PHE A 81 -4.48 3.39 -8.11
N ILE A 82 -3.97 3.48 -9.34
CA ILE A 82 -4.74 3.83 -10.54
C ILE A 82 -4.97 2.56 -11.35
N GLY A 83 -6.18 2.41 -11.88
CA GLY A 83 -6.55 1.62 -13.06
C GLY A 83 -6.18 0.14 -13.05
N PRO A 84 -7.09 -0.79 -13.37
CA PRO A 84 -6.69 -2.16 -13.66
C PRO A 84 -6.03 -2.18 -15.05
N TYR A 85 -4.71 -2.18 -15.08
CA TYR A 85 -3.94 -2.36 -16.31
C TYR A 85 -3.71 -3.84 -16.56
N GLU A 86 -3.80 -4.23 -17.82
CA GLU A 86 -3.57 -5.61 -18.24
C GLU A 86 -2.07 -5.92 -18.28
N ILE A 87 -1.68 -7.08 -17.75
CA ILE A 87 -0.31 -7.57 -17.83
C ILE A 87 -0.10 -8.17 -19.22
N ILE A 88 0.83 -7.62 -20.00
CA ILE A 88 1.27 -8.18 -21.29
C ILE A 88 2.10 -9.43 -21.03
N GLU A 89 3.17 -9.28 -20.25
CA GLU A 89 4.14 -10.33 -20.01
C GLU A 89 4.85 -10.12 -18.67
N ARG A 90 5.41 -11.18 -18.12
CA ARG A 90 6.29 -11.12 -16.95
C ARG A 90 7.73 -11.39 -17.37
N ILE A 91 8.54 -10.34 -17.47
CA ILE A 91 9.95 -10.39 -17.92
C ILE A 91 10.91 -10.97 -16.87
N GLY A 92 10.43 -11.20 -15.65
CA GLY A 92 11.22 -11.93 -14.65
C GLY A 92 10.45 -12.19 -13.37
N PRO A 93 11.10 -12.71 -12.32
CA PRO A 93 10.45 -12.99 -11.05
C PRO A 93 9.74 -11.78 -10.44
N VAL A 94 10.19 -10.56 -10.76
CA VAL A 94 9.71 -9.35 -10.09
C VAL A 94 9.30 -8.23 -11.05
N ILE A 95 9.45 -8.43 -12.36
CA ILE A 95 9.19 -7.39 -13.38
C ILE A 95 8.02 -7.80 -14.27
N TYR A 96 7.09 -6.88 -14.48
CA TYR A 96 5.89 -7.07 -15.29
C TYR A 96 5.78 -5.96 -16.33
N TRP A 97 5.29 -6.32 -17.51
CA TRP A 97 4.93 -5.41 -18.58
C TRP A 97 3.43 -5.18 -18.58
N LEU A 98 3.01 -3.91 -18.69
CA LEU A 98 1.61 -3.52 -18.66
C LEU A 98 1.18 -2.88 -19.97
N VAL A 99 -0.09 -3.07 -20.32
CA VAL A 99 -0.78 -2.25 -21.32
C VAL A 99 -1.13 -0.92 -20.66
N LEU A 100 -0.34 0.11 -20.96
CA LEU A 100 -0.63 1.47 -20.52
C LEU A 100 -1.47 2.20 -21.59
N PRO A 101 -2.42 3.05 -21.17
CA PRO A 101 -3.18 3.89 -22.08
C PRO A 101 -2.31 5.03 -22.63
N LEU A 102 -2.77 5.66 -23.72
CA LEU A 102 -2.03 6.71 -24.42
C LEU A 102 -1.71 7.91 -23.51
N GLU A 103 -2.54 8.18 -22.48
CA GLU A 103 -2.26 9.25 -21.52
C GLU A 103 -0.95 9.02 -20.74
N LEU A 104 -0.50 7.76 -20.62
CA LEU A 104 0.68 7.34 -19.86
C LEU A 104 1.82 6.84 -20.76
N GLU A 105 1.76 7.09 -22.07
CA GLU A 105 2.78 6.65 -23.03
C GLU A 105 4.19 7.16 -22.70
N LYS A 106 4.29 8.31 -22.02
CA LYS A 106 5.56 8.86 -21.53
C LYS A 106 6.24 8.01 -20.45
N ILE A 107 5.50 7.13 -19.79
CA ILE A 107 5.98 6.27 -18.71
C ILE A 107 6.38 4.91 -19.31
N HIS A 108 7.53 4.39 -18.90
CA HIS A 108 7.92 3.03 -19.28
C HIS A 108 6.89 2.02 -18.78
N ASN A 109 6.45 1.14 -19.68
CA ASN A 109 5.46 0.09 -19.40
C ASN A 109 5.99 -1.08 -18.55
N VAL A 110 7.19 -0.94 -17.98
CA VAL A 110 7.94 -1.97 -17.27
C VAL A 110 7.98 -1.64 -15.79
N PHE A 111 7.32 -2.45 -14.96
CA PHE A 111 7.17 -2.16 -13.54
C PHE A 111 7.65 -3.31 -12.65
N HIS A 112 8.24 -2.94 -11.52
CA HIS A 112 8.57 -3.86 -10.45
C HIS A 112 7.31 -4.22 -9.64
N VAL A 113 7.21 -5.44 -9.12
CA VAL A 113 6.03 -5.95 -8.38
C VAL A 113 5.61 -5.07 -7.20
N SER A 114 6.54 -4.34 -6.58
CA SER A 114 6.27 -3.43 -5.45
C SER A 114 5.44 -2.20 -5.84
N MET A 115 5.37 -1.91 -7.14
CA MET A 115 4.55 -0.84 -7.72
C MET A 115 3.19 -1.34 -8.16
N LEU A 116 2.94 -2.65 -8.06
CA LEU A 116 1.73 -3.27 -8.56
C LEU A 116 0.91 -3.84 -7.40
N ARG A 117 -0.41 -3.77 -7.53
CA ARG A 117 -1.34 -4.44 -6.62
C ARG A 117 -2.31 -5.26 -7.44
N GLY A 118 -2.44 -6.55 -7.09
CA GLY A 118 -3.37 -7.44 -7.78
C GLY A 118 -4.79 -6.89 -7.74
N TYR A 119 -5.44 -6.79 -8.91
CA TYR A 119 -6.86 -6.46 -8.99
C TYR A 119 -7.68 -7.70 -8.64
N ARG A 120 -8.81 -7.49 -7.95
CA ARG A 120 -9.85 -8.52 -7.80
C ARG A 120 -11.10 -7.94 -8.44
N SER A 121 -11.57 -8.56 -9.52
CA SER A 121 -12.79 -8.13 -10.21
C SER A 121 -13.95 -8.05 -9.26
N ASP A 122 -14.45 -6.84 -9.03
CA ASP A 122 -15.65 -6.57 -8.26
C ASP A 122 -16.65 -5.80 -9.14
N PRO A 123 -17.85 -6.34 -9.40
CA PRO A 123 -18.83 -5.71 -10.29
C PRO A 123 -19.35 -4.35 -9.80
N SER A 124 -19.16 -3.98 -8.53
CA SER A 124 -19.45 -2.63 -8.02
C SER A 124 -18.37 -1.59 -8.33
N HIS A 125 -17.17 -1.98 -8.74
CA HIS A 125 -16.09 -1.05 -9.00
C HIS A 125 -16.20 -0.47 -10.42
N VAL A 126 -16.82 0.70 -10.54
CA VAL A 126 -16.70 1.53 -11.75
C VAL A 126 -15.34 2.22 -11.72
N ILE A 127 -14.42 1.77 -12.57
CA ILE A 127 -13.08 2.33 -12.63
C ILE A 127 -13.06 3.43 -13.67
N TYR A 128 -13.18 4.67 -13.20
CA TYR A 128 -12.90 5.82 -14.04
C TYR A 128 -11.38 5.95 -14.20
N PRO A 129 -10.85 6.08 -15.43
CA PRO A 129 -9.48 6.50 -15.62
C PRO A 129 -9.35 7.85 -14.93
N ALA A 130 -8.48 7.90 -13.93
CA ALA A 130 -8.22 9.14 -13.24
C ALA A 130 -7.52 10.05 -14.25
N GLU A 131 -8.21 11.11 -14.70
CA GLU A 131 -7.62 12.23 -15.43
C GLU A 131 -6.59 12.89 -14.51
N ILE A 132 -5.41 12.28 -14.43
CA ILE A 132 -4.27 12.74 -13.66
C ILE A 132 -3.17 12.91 -14.68
N GLU A 133 -2.62 14.11 -14.75
CA GLU A 133 -1.37 14.32 -15.44
C GLU A 133 -0.25 13.71 -14.58
N ILE A 134 0.05 12.44 -14.84
CA ILE A 134 1.13 11.72 -14.16
C ILE A 134 2.44 12.13 -14.83
N GLN A 135 3.39 12.57 -14.02
CA GLN A 135 4.74 12.87 -14.46
C GLN A 135 5.50 11.57 -14.77
N PRO A 136 6.56 11.61 -15.60
CA PRO A 136 7.34 10.42 -15.94
C PRO A 136 7.93 9.66 -14.74
N ASP A 137 8.09 10.35 -13.59
CA ASP A 137 8.57 9.78 -12.33
C ASP A 137 7.47 9.12 -11.48
N MET A 138 6.28 8.86 -12.06
CA MET A 138 5.10 8.31 -11.39
C MET A 138 4.59 9.15 -10.22
N THR A 139 4.84 10.45 -10.28
CA THR A 139 4.29 11.43 -9.34
C THR A 139 3.17 12.24 -9.98
N TYR A 140 2.25 12.76 -9.17
CA TYR A 140 1.21 13.67 -9.63
C TYR A 140 1.03 14.83 -8.68
N ASN A 141 0.60 15.98 -9.19
CA ASN A 141 0.32 17.13 -8.34
C ASN A 141 -1.03 16.96 -7.65
N GLU A 142 -1.03 16.94 -6.32
CA GLU A 142 -2.27 16.94 -5.55
C GLU A 142 -2.83 18.37 -5.47
N GLU A 143 -4.12 18.52 -5.77
CA GLU A 143 -4.85 19.77 -5.60
C GLU A 143 -5.64 19.80 -4.30
N LEU A 144 -5.74 21.01 -3.74
CA LEU A 144 -6.40 21.28 -2.49
C LEU A 144 -7.86 21.67 -2.78
N ILE A 145 -8.84 20.94 -2.24
CA ILE A 145 -10.26 21.32 -2.40
C ILE A 145 -10.60 22.48 -1.47
N ARG A 146 -10.47 22.26 -0.15
CA ARG A 146 -10.94 23.20 0.87
C ARG A 146 -10.20 23.05 2.20
N ILE A 147 -10.20 24.14 2.98
CA ILE A 147 -9.79 24.16 4.38
C ILE A 147 -10.99 23.73 5.25
N LEU A 148 -10.83 22.64 5.99
CA LEU A 148 -11.86 22.07 6.86
C LEU A 148 -11.88 22.72 8.25
N ALA A 149 -10.72 23.00 8.81
CA ALA A 149 -10.59 23.52 10.16
C ALA A 149 -9.35 24.40 10.30
N ARG A 150 -9.34 25.26 11.31
CA ARG A 150 -8.16 26.05 11.72
C ARG A 150 -7.90 25.80 13.19
N LYS A 151 -6.63 25.71 13.57
CA LYS A 151 -6.19 25.53 14.94
C LYS A 151 -4.92 26.34 15.15
N VAL A 152 -4.85 27.05 16.27
CA VAL A 152 -3.58 27.66 16.71
C VAL A 152 -2.91 26.69 17.67
N LYS A 153 -1.63 26.39 17.42
CA LYS A 153 -0.79 25.62 18.34
C LYS A 153 0.13 26.60 19.06
N GLU A 154 -0.09 26.75 20.36
CA GLU A 154 0.80 27.52 21.22
C GLU A 154 2.01 26.69 21.62
N LEU A 155 3.19 27.25 21.45
CA LEU A 155 4.47 26.76 21.95
C LEU A 155 5.00 27.76 22.99
N ARG A 156 6.02 27.37 23.75
CA ARG A 156 6.62 28.20 24.82
C ARG A 156 6.86 29.67 24.42
N ASN A 157 7.30 29.91 23.18
CA ASN A 157 7.70 31.25 22.72
C ASN A 157 6.96 31.74 21.47
N LYS A 158 6.09 30.92 20.85
CA LYS A 158 5.47 31.22 19.54
C LYS A 158 4.10 30.54 19.39
N SER A 159 3.18 31.21 18.73
CA SER A 159 1.92 30.62 18.25
C SER A 159 2.04 30.26 16.77
N ILE A 160 1.73 29.02 16.40
CA ILE A 160 1.73 28.56 14.99
C ILE A 160 0.30 28.29 14.56
N GLY A 161 -0.17 29.02 13.55
CA GLY A 161 -1.45 28.75 12.88
C GLY A 161 -1.37 27.49 12.01
N LEU A 162 -2.29 26.55 12.23
CA LEU A 162 -2.43 25.32 11.46
C LEU A 162 -3.82 25.28 10.81
N VAL A 163 -3.87 24.79 9.58
CA VAL A 163 -5.10 24.57 8.83
C VAL A 163 -5.23 23.08 8.47
N LYS A 164 -6.42 22.52 8.67
CA LYS A 164 -6.75 21.15 8.24
C LYS A 164 -7.21 21.21 6.80
N VAL A 165 -6.54 20.46 5.94
CA VAL A 165 -6.68 20.56 4.50
C VAL A 165 -7.23 19.27 3.90
N LEU A 166 -8.28 19.42 3.11
CA LEU A 166 -8.85 18.35 2.28
C LEU A 166 -8.21 18.36 0.90
N TRP A 167 -7.68 17.21 0.49
CA TRP A 167 -7.08 16.99 -0.82
C TRP A 167 -8.10 16.38 -1.78
N GLN A 168 -7.94 16.62 -3.09
CA GLN A 168 -8.95 16.27 -4.09
C GLN A 168 -9.29 14.78 -4.14
N ARG A 169 -8.28 13.92 -3.98
CA ARG A 169 -8.44 12.47 -4.17
C ARG A 169 -8.39 11.68 -2.87
N HIS A 170 -8.35 12.39 -1.74
CA HIS A 170 -8.25 11.79 -0.42
C HIS A 170 -9.53 12.07 0.39
N GLY A 171 -9.94 11.11 1.20
CA GLY A 171 -11.12 11.26 2.06
C GLY A 171 -10.93 12.32 3.15
N VAL A 172 -12.03 12.72 3.81
CA VAL A 172 -11.99 13.64 4.96
C VAL A 172 -11.13 13.10 6.11
N GLU A 173 -11.02 11.77 6.21
CA GLU A 173 -10.19 11.06 7.18
C GLU A 173 -8.68 11.26 6.91
N GLU A 174 -8.29 11.36 5.64
CA GLU A 174 -6.90 11.53 5.20
C GLU A 174 -6.48 13.01 5.13
N ALA A 175 -7.33 13.93 5.57
CA ALA A 175 -7.04 15.35 5.61
C ALA A 175 -5.90 15.67 6.58
N THR A 176 -4.93 16.45 6.09
CA THR A 176 -3.68 16.74 6.83
C THR A 176 -3.66 18.13 7.45
N TRP A 177 -2.97 18.29 8.58
CA TRP A 177 -2.69 19.60 9.18
C TRP A 177 -1.43 20.23 8.58
N GLU A 178 -1.56 21.48 8.15
CA GLU A 178 -0.51 22.22 7.45
C GLU A 178 -0.39 23.64 8.00
N THR A 179 0.79 24.25 7.89
CA THR A 179 1.03 25.60 8.40
C THR A 179 0.24 26.64 7.59
N GLU A 180 -0.49 27.52 8.29
CA GLU A 180 -1.32 28.55 7.66
C GLU A 180 -0.51 29.50 6.78
N GLU A 181 0.69 29.90 7.21
CA GLU A 181 1.58 30.77 6.45
C GLU A 181 1.98 30.17 5.10
N ALA A 182 2.37 28.90 5.08
CA ALA A 182 2.76 28.20 3.86
C ALA A 182 1.57 28.04 2.90
N MET A 183 0.41 27.67 3.45
CA MET A 183 -0.83 27.54 2.68
C MET A 183 -1.29 28.86 2.08
N ARG A 184 -1.17 29.97 2.82
CA ARG A 184 -1.54 31.29 2.34
C ARG A 184 -0.60 31.82 1.26
N LYS A 185 0.69 31.46 1.31
CA LYS A 185 1.66 31.80 0.27
C LYS A 185 1.39 31.05 -1.04
N GLN A 186 1.05 29.76 -0.95
CA GLN A 186 0.91 28.92 -2.14
C GLN A 186 -0.51 28.91 -2.74
N TYR A 187 -1.53 29.07 -1.89
CA TYR A 187 -2.94 29.05 -2.29
C TYR A 187 -3.68 30.27 -1.70
N PRO A 188 -3.33 31.51 -2.08
CA PRO A 188 -3.93 32.72 -1.53
C PRO A 188 -5.46 32.77 -1.75
N ASN A 189 -5.94 32.20 -2.86
CA ASN A 189 -7.36 32.17 -3.24
C ASN A 189 -8.25 31.44 -2.23
N LEU A 190 -7.69 30.50 -1.46
CA LEU A 190 -8.44 29.75 -0.44
C LEU A 190 -8.66 30.56 0.85
N PHE A 191 -7.91 31.64 1.02
CA PHE A 191 -7.98 32.51 2.19
C PHE A 191 -8.67 33.85 1.89
N SER A 192 -8.93 34.15 0.61
CA SER A 192 -9.58 35.41 0.18
C SER A 192 -11.11 35.38 0.32
N VAL A 193 -11.73 34.19 0.38
CA VAL A 193 -13.18 34.08 0.60
C VAL A 193 -13.47 34.43 2.06
N ARG A 194 -13.93 35.68 2.27
CA ARG A 194 -14.54 36.10 3.52
C ARG A 194 -15.70 35.14 3.80
N PHE A 195 -15.54 34.24 4.76
CA PHE A 195 -16.68 33.62 5.43
C PHE A 195 -17.47 34.77 6.05
N SER A 196 -18.56 35.18 5.39
CA SER A 196 -19.66 35.82 6.08
C SER A 196 -20.01 34.87 7.21
N ARG A 197 -19.77 35.31 8.44
CA ARG A 197 -20.18 34.59 9.65
C ARG A 197 -21.70 34.42 9.54
N THR A 198 -22.18 33.28 9.06
CA THR A 198 -23.54 32.86 9.33
C THR A 198 -23.61 32.64 10.83
N LYS A 199 -24.09 33.68 11.52
CA LYS A 199 -24.48 33.59 12.93
C LYS A 199 -25.51 32.47 13.00
N ILE A 200 -25.15 31.37 13.66
CA ILE A 200 -26.14 30.41 14.15
C ILE A 200 -27.03 31.23 15.11
N PRO A 201 -28.35 31.34 14.87
CA PRO A 201 -29.23 32.02 15.81
C PRO A 201 -29.23 31.23 17.12
N LYS A 202 -28.87 31.91 18.21
CA LYS A 202 -29.03 31.40 19.57
C LYS A 202 -30.51 31.53 19.95
N GLY A 203 -31.07 30.43 20.46
CA GLY A 203 -32.13 30.44 21.47
C GLY A 203 -33.57 30.35 20.95
N GLY A 204 -34.33 29.48 21.60
CA GLY A 204 -35.78 29.38 21.47
C GLY A 204 -36.30 28.10 22.12
N GLU A 205 -36.18 28.00 23.44
CA GLU A 205 -37.06 27.13 24.24
C GLU A 205 -38.52 27.52 23.97
N LEU A 206 -39.36 26.51 23.73
CA LEU A 206 -40.74 26.38 24.20
C LEU A 206 -41.11 24.88 24.14
#